data_AF-A0A6D0IT69-F1
#
_entry.id   AF-A0A6D0IT69-F1
#
_cell.length_a   1.000
_cell.length_b   1.000
_cell.length_c   1.000
_cell.angle_alpha   90.00
_cell.angle_beta   90.00
_cell.angle_gamma   90.00
#
_symmetry.space_group_name_H-M   'P 1'
#
loop_
_entity.id
_entity.type
_entity.pdbx_description
1 polymer ?
#
loop_
_entity_poly.entity_id
_entity_poly.type
_entity_poly.pdbx_seq_one_letter_code
_entity_poly.pdbx_strand_id
1 'polypeptide(L)'
;IEDKKLPAQQKARDEYWRTLLQTLMASQPQLAAEVMPWLSTQARAVLNSYLSAPPKPVIDSTDNSSLPEMLVSPPWRSKKKMTAPRLDLAPLELTPQIYWQPGEQERLAATESARYFSTESLAERMEQKSGRVVLQELGFGDDVWLFLNYILPGKLDAARNSLIVQWHYYQGRVEEILNGWNSPQAQLAEQALRSGHIEALINIWENDNFSRYRPEKSVWNLYLLAQLPREMALTFWLRIIEKKHLFAGEDYFLSILGLDALPGLLLAFSHRPKETFPLILNF
;
A
#
# COMPACT_ATOMS: atom_id res chain seq x y z
N ILE A 1 -44.52 5.39 -24.55
CA ILE A 1 -44.59 5.07 -23.11
C ILE A 1 -43.18 4.69 -22.73
N GLU A 2 -42.44 5.64 -22.17
CA GLU A 2 -41.00 5.56 -21.95
C GLU A 2 -40.63 4.56 -20.86
N ASP A 3 -39.60 3.78 -21.16
CA ASP A 3 -38.95 2.78 -20.32
C ASP A 3 -38.26 3.47 -19.13
N LYS A 4 -38.94 3.54 -17.97
CA LYS A 4 -38.32 3.96 -16.71
C LYS A 4 -37.32 2.88 -16.28
N LYS A 5 -36.03 3.08 -16.61
CA LYS A 5 -34.90 2.34 -16.03
C LYS A 5 -34.99 2.37 -14.50
N LEU A 6 -35.40 1.26 -13.89
CA LEU A 6 -35.24 1.05 -12.44
C LEU A 6 -33.75 1.01 -12.08
N PRO A 7 -33.33 1.59 -10.94
CA PRO A 7 -31.94 1.64 -10.52
C PRO A 7 -31.35 0.22 -10.44
N ALA A 8 -30.14 0.03 -10.97
CA ALA A 8 -29.49 -1.28 -11.11
C ALA A 8 -29.46 -2.12 -9.81
N GLN A 9 -29.46 -1.47 -8.65
CA GLN A 9 -29.55 -2.11 -7.34
C GLN A 9 -30.88 -2.85 -7.10
N GLN A 10 -32.00 -2.36 -7.61
CA GLN A 10 -33.29 -3.06 -7.46
C GLN A 10 -33.34 -4.33 -8.29
N LYS A 11 -32.81 -4.30 -9.53
CA LYS A 11 -32.73 -5.50 -10.38
C LYS A 11 -31.87 -6.60 -9.74
N ALA A 12 -30.70 -6.25 -9.22
CA ALA A 12 -29.83 -7.20 -8.53
C ALA A 12 -30.49 -7.79 -7.27
N ARG A 13 -31.23 -6.97 -6.53
CA ARG A 13 -31.97 -7.43 -5.35
C ARG A 13 -33.11 -8.38 -5.72
N ASP A 14 -33.84 -8.07 -6.78
CA ASP A 14 -34.97 -8.90 -7.25
C ASP A 14 -34.49 -10.25 -7.81
N GLU A 15 -33.34 -10.29 -8.50
CA GLU A 15 -32.69 -11.52 -8.95
C GLU A 15 -32.24 -12.40 -7.77
N TYR A 16 -31.69 -11.78 -6.72
CA TYR A 16 -31.30 -12.50 -5.50
C TYR A 16 -32.52 -13.15 -4.82
N TRP A 17 -33.61 -12.40 -4.63
CA TRP A 17 -34.82 -12.95 -4.00
C TRP A 17 -35.48 -14.05 -4.84
N ARG A 18 -35.44 -13.95 -6.18
CA ARG A 18 -35.95 -15.01 -7.07
C ARG A 18 -35.14 -16.30 -6.94
N THR A 19 -33.82 -16.19 -6.87
CA THR A 19 -32.92 -17.34 -6.73
C THR A 19 -33.12 -18.03 -5.38
N LEU A 20 -33.30 -17.25 -4.31
CA LEU A 20 -33.57 -17.78 -2.98
C LEU A 20 -34.92 -18.50 -2.92
N LEU A 21 -35.98 -17.90 -3.49
CA LEU A 21 -37.30 -18.51 -3.57
C LEU A 21 -37.27 -19.83 -4.36
N GLN A 22 -36.57 -19.86 -5.49
CA GLN A 22 -36.43 -21.06 -6.31
C GLN A 22 -35.71 -22.20 -5.54
N THR A 23 -34.66 -21.86 -4.78
CA THR A 23 -33.93 -22.82 -3.94
C THR A 23 -34.82 -23.37 -2.82
N LEU A 24 -35.65 -22.52 -2.22
CA LEU A 24 -36.58 -22.92 -1.15
C LEU A 24 -37.71 -23.82 -1.69
N MET A 25 -38.23 -23.54 -2.89
CA MET A 25 -39.23 -24.39 -3.54
C MET A 25 -38.68 -25.76 -3.94
N ALA A 26 -37.41 -25.82 -4.36
CA ALA A 26 -36.76 -27.08 -4.70
C ALA A 26 -36.44 -27.94 -3.47
N SER A 27 -36.11 -27.32 -2.34
CA SER A 27 -35.75 -28.05 -1.11
C SER A 27 -36.94 -28.42 -0.24
N GLN A 28 -37.99 -27.60 -0.19
CA GLN A 28 -39.11 -27.75 0.75
C GLN A 28 -40.46 -27.35 0.12
N PRO A 29 -40.96 -28.11 -0.88
CA PRO A 29 -42.19 -27.78 -1.60
C PRO A 29 -43.46 -27.82 -0.73
N GLN A 30 -43.45 -28.58 0.36
CA GLN A 30 -44.58 -28.71 1.29
C GLN A 30 -44.92 -27.41 2.06
N LEU A 31 -43.91 -26.59 2.38
CA LEU A 31 -44.11 -25.29 3.04
C LEU A 31 -44.86 -24.29 2.14
N ALA A 32 -44.77 -24.47 0.81
CA ALA A 32 -45.52 -23.66 -0.13
C ALA A 32 -47.02 -23.84 0.08
N ALA A 33 -47.50 -25.07 0.28
CA ALA A 33 -48.91 -25.38 0.49
C ALA A 33 -49.46 -24.77 1.79
N GLU A 34 -48.65 -24.71 2.85
CA GLU A 34 -49.02 -24.12 4.14
C GLU A 34 -49.19 -22.59 4.06
N VAL A 35 -48.33 -21.91 3.28
CA VAL A 35 -48.33 -20.44 3.21
C VAL A 35 -49.31 -19.90 2.15
N MET A 36 -49.72 -20.72 1.18
CA MET A 36 -50.65 -20.37 0.11
C MET A 36 -51.94 -19.64 0.54
N PRO A 37 -52.62 -20.01 1.65
CA PRO A 37 -53.85 -19.34 2.09
C PRO A 37 -53.65 -17.87 2.48
N TRP A 38 -52.44 -17.49 2.91
CA TRP A 38 -52.13 -16.14 3.39
C TRP A 38 -51.51 -15.22 2.33
N LEU A 39 -51.24 -15.75 1.12
CA LEU A 39 -50.69 -14.99 0.01
C LEU A 39 -51.77 -14.29 -0.82
N SER A 40 -51.42 -13.17 -1.46
CA SER A 40 -52.27 -12.52 -2.46
C SER A 40 -52.35 -13.34 -3.75
N THR A 41 -53.39 -13.12 -4.56
CA THR A 41 -53.60 -13.85 -5.83
C THR A 41 -52.40 -13.75 -6.78
N GLN A 42 -51.75 -12.58 -6.83
CA GLN A 42 -50.55 -12.36 -7.64
C GLN A 42 -49.34 -13.16 -7.12
N ALA A 43 -49.16 -13.24 -5.80
CA ALA A 43 -48.07 -14.00 -5.19
C ALA A 43 -48.27 -15.52 -5.34
N ARG A 44 -49.51 -15.99 -5.24
CA ARG A 44 -49.87 -17.40 -5.49
C ARG A 44 -49.57 -17.82 -6.94
N ALA A 45 -49.83 -16.95 -7.91
CA ALA A 45 -49.52 -17.22 -9.31
C ALA A 45 -48.01 -17.39 -9.55
N VAL A 46 -47.18 -16.57 -8.89
CA VAL A 46 -45.71 -16.68 -8.94
C VAL A 46 -45.22 -17.97 -8.26
N LEU A 47 -45.79 -18.35 -7.11
CA LEU A 47 -45.40 -19.59 -6.44
C LEU A 47 -45.76 -20.82 -7.28
N ASN A 48 -46.96 -20.84 -7.86
CA ASN A 48 -47.43 -21.92 -8.72
C ASN A 48 -46.59 -22.06 -10.00
N SER A 49 -46.04 -20.98 -10.54
CA SER A 49 -45.17 -21.07 -11.72
C SER A 49 -43.83 -21.76 -11.40
N TYR A 50 -43.32 -21.64 -10.18
CA TYR A 50 -42.15 -22.37 -9.72
C TYR A 50 -42.45 -23.84 -9.37
N LEU A 51 -43.63 -24.13 -8.80
CA LEU A 51 -44.05 -25.50 -8.50
C LEU A 51 -44.41 -26.31 -9.75
N SER A 52 -44.89 -25.64 -10.80
CA SER A 52 -45.25 -26.27 -12.08
C SER A 52 -44.06 -26.38 -13.05
N ALA A 53 -42.93 -25.73 -12.74
CA ALA A 53 -41.73 -25.86 -13.54
C ALA A 53 -41.16 -27.27 -13.32
N PRO A 54 -40.95 -28.07 -14.40
CA PRO A 54 -40.35 -29.38 -14.25
C PRO A 54 -38.99 -29.22 -13.56
N PRO A 55 -38.65 -30.06 -12.58
CA PRO A 55 -37.34 -30.00 -11.95
C PRO A 55 -36.31 -30.12 -13.07
N LYS A 56 -35.39 -29.14 -13.18
CA LYS A 56 -34.17 -29.35 -13.96
C LYS A 56 -33.58 -30.67 -13.49
N PRO A 57 -33.09 -31.54 -14.39
CA PRO A 57 -32.57 -32.84 -14.01
C PRO A 57 -31.35 -32.62 -13.12
N VAL A 58 -31.60 -32.55 -11.81
CA VAL A 58 -30.63 -32.90 -10.80
C VAL A 58 -30.50 -34.40 -10.97
N ILE A 59 -29.30 -34.85 -11.30
CA ILE A 59 -29.00 -36.28 -11.41
C ILE A 59 -29.12 -36.83 -9.99
N ASP A 60 -30.34 -37.24 -9.63
CA ASP A 60 -30.68 -37.85 -8.35
C ASP A 60 -30.70 -39.38 -8.51
N SER A 61 -29.71 -39.90 -9.24
CA SER A 61 -29.47 -41.33 -9.35
C SER A 61 -28.52 -41.74 -8.24
N THR A 62 -29.08 -42.26 -7.15
CA THR A 62 -28.36 -42.97 -6.07
C THR A 62 -27.91 -44.37 -6.49
N ASP A 63 -28.14 -44.77 -7.75
CA ASP A 63 -27.78 -46.08 -8.26
C ASP A 63 -26.53 -46.00 -9.15
N ASN A 64 -25.44 -46.63 -8.69
CA ASN A 64 -24.11 -46.62 -9.32
C ASN A 64 -24.09 -47.28 -10.72
N SER A 65 -25.15 -47.99 -11.08
CA SER A 65 -25.34 -48.69 -12.36
C SER A 65 -25.46 -47.75 -13.56
N SER A 66 -25.80 -46.47 -13.33
CA SER A 66 -26.04 -45.46 -14.38
C SER A 66 -24.92 -44.42 -14.51
N LEU A 67 -23.90 -44.49 -13.64
CA LEU A 67 -22.78 -43.55 -13.64
C LEU A 67 -21.68 -44.03 -14.61
N PRO A 68 -21.07 -43.14 -15.40
CA PRO A 68 -19.89 -43.47 -16.18
C PRO A 68 -18.80 -44.09 -15.30
N GLU A 69 -18.07 -45.08 -15.83
CA GLU A 69 -17.04 -45.84 -15.12
C GLU A 69 -15.99 -44.93 -14.43
N MET A 70 -15.73 -43.75 -15.02
CA MET A 70 -14.87 -42.69 -14.47
C MET A 70 -15.34 -42.12 -13.12
N LEU A 71 -16.64 -42.15 -12.83
CA LEU A 71 -17.22 -41.69 -11.56
C LEU A 71 -17.37 -42.83 -10.55
N VAL A 72 -17.57 -44.07 -11.02
CA VAL A 72 -17.68 -45.27 -10.17
C VAL A 72 -16.31 -45.72 -9.66
N SER A 73 -15.29 -45.69 -10.53
CA SER A 73 -13.90 -45.98 -10.19
C SER A 73 -12.99 -44.87 -10.69
N PRO A 74 -12.97 -43.71 -10.01
CA PRO A 74 -12.20 -42.59 -10.48
C PRO A 74 -10.70 -42.84 -10.41
N PRO A 75 -9.95 -42.57 -11.50
CA PRO A 75 -8.49 -42.75 -11.51
C PRO A 75 -7.75 -41.84 -10.50
N TRP A 76 -8.43 -40.83 -9.95
CA TRP A 76 -7.92 -39.98 -8.86
C TRP A 76 -8.17 -40.53 -7.44
N ARG A 77 -9.00 -41.57 -7.28
CA ARG A 77 -9.17 -42.29 -5.99
C ARG A 77 -8.17 -43.41 -5.81
N SER A 78 -7.64 -43.99 -6.89
CA SER A 78 -6.48 -44.87 -6.79
C SER A 78 -5.30 -44.07 -6.23
N LYS A 79 -4.65 -44.59 -5.17
CA LYS A 79 -3.38 -44.06 -4.65
C LYS A 79 -2.28 -44.22 -5.70
N LYS A 80 -2.31 -43.41 -6.74
CA LYS A 80 -1.14 -43.18 -7.57
C LYS A 80 -0.20 -42.37 -6.68
N LYS A 81 0.99 -42.91 -6.39
CA LYS A 81 2.10 -42.11 -5.88
C LYS A 81 2.40 -41.07 -6.97
N MET A 82 1.63 -39.99 -7.00
CA MET A 82 1.97 -38.78 -7.72
C MET A 82 3.06 -38.13 -6.89
N THR A 83 4.31 -38.52 -7.16
CA THR A 83 5.35 -37.50 -7.17
C THR A 83 4.81 -36.45 -8.13
N ALA A 84 4.34 -35.32 -7.60
CA ALA A 84 3.95 -34.21 -8.45
C ALA A 84 5.10 -34.03 -9.44
N PRO A 85 4.86 -34.02 -10.77
CA PRO A 85 5.90 -33.63 -11.69
C PRO A 85 6.25 -32.21 -11.26
N ARG A 86 7.35 -32.08 -10.52
CA ARG A 86 7.96 -30.80 -10.24
C ARG A 86 8.24 -30.30 -11.64
N LEU A 87 7.47 -29.32 -12.08
CA LEU A 87 7.80 -28.57 -13.27
C LEU A 87 9.15 -27.93 -12.90
N ASP A 88 10.25 -28.62 -13.21
CA ASP A 88 11.60 -28.09 -13.22
C ASP A 88 11.65 -27.10 -14.39
N LEU A 89 10.83 -26.06 -14.29
CA LEU A 89 11.00 -24.86 -15.07
C LEU A 89 12.28 -24.25 -14.54
N ALA A 90 13.33 -24.34 -15.35
CA ALA A 90 14.52 -23.56 -15.12
C ALA A 90 14.06 -22.10 -14.94
N PRO A 91 14.41 -21.44 -13.83
CA PRO A 91 14.14 -20.02 -13.67
C PRO A 91 14.65 -19.30 -14.92
N LEU A 92 13.75 -18.59 -15.59
CA LEU A 92 14.16 -17.76 -16.73
C LEU A 92 14.98 -16.61 -16.16
N GLU A 93 16.29 -16.66 -16.37
CA GLU A 93 17.24 -15.61 -16.03
C GLU A 93 16.92 -14.38 -16.91
N LEU A 94 15.96 -13.58 -16.48
CA LEU A 94 15.70 -12.26 -17.06
C LEU A 94 16.76 -11.30 -16.51
N THR A 95 17.53 -10.70 -17.39
CA THR A 95 18.38 -9.57 -17.01
C THR A 95 17.48 -8.46 -16.49
N PRO A 96 17.67 -7.95 -15.27
CA PRO A 96 16.87 -6.85 -14.77
C PRO A 96 16.99 -5.65 -15.70
N GLN A 97 15.87 -5.06 -16.11
CA GLN A 97 15.84 -3.92 -17.01
C GLN A 97 14.99 -2.82 -16.38
N ILE A 98 15.53 -1.62 -16.33
CA ILE A 98 14.79 -0.46 -15.84
C ILE A 98 14.00 0.13 -17.01
N TYR A 99 12.69 0.28 -16.84
CA TYR A 99 11.81 0.82 -17.87
C TYR A 99 11.26 2.18 -17.47
N TRP A 100 11.94 3.24 -17.93
CA TRP A 100 11.46 4.63 -17.80
C TRP A 100 10.78 5.08 -19.09
N GLN A 101 9.62 5.74 -18.98
CA GLN A 101 9.06 6.44 -20.15
C GLN A 101 9.93 7.65 -20.51
N PRO A 102 10.03 8.03 -21.81
CA PRO A 102 10.74 9.25 -22.20
C PRO A 102 10.19 10.48 -21.45
N GLY A 103 11.05 11.25 -20.78
CA GLY A 103 10.66 12.46 -20.05
C GLY A 103 10.18 12.23 -18.61
N GLU A 104 10.06 10.97 -18.16
CA GLU A 104 9.52 10.67 -16.83
C GLU A 104 10.50 11.08 -15.72
N GLN A 105 11.78 10.81 -15.90
CA GLN A 105 12.82 11.19 -14.94
C GLN A 105 12.94 12.72 -14.84
N GLU A 106 12.86 13.44 -15.96
CA GLU A 106 12.86 14.90 -15.99
C GLU A 106 11.63 15.47 -15.29
N ARG A 107 10.46 14.83 -15.45
CA ARG A 107 9.24 15.22 -14.75
C ARG A 107 9.36 15.01 -13.23
N LEU A 108 9.97 13.91 -12.79
CA LEU A 108 10.25 13.65 -11.38
C LEU A 108 11.23 14.67 -10.79
N ALA A 109 12.33 14.93 -11.49
CA ALA A 109 13.29 15.96 -11.12
C ALA A 109 12.68 17.38 -11.13
N ALA A 110 11.61 17.59 -11.90
CA ALA A 110 10.88 18.86 -11.95
C ALA A 110 9.85 19.04 -10.81
N THR A 111 9.61 18.03 -9.98
CA THR A 111 8.72 18.17 -8.81
C THR A 111 9.28 19.19 -7.82
N GLU A 112 8.39 19.87 -7.07
CA GLU A 112 8.78 20.91 -6.12
C GLU A 112 9.78 20.39 -5.08
N SER A 113 9.51 19.22 -4.51
CA SER A 113 10.39 18.57 -3.52
C SER A 113 11.74 18.18 -4.12
N ALA A 114 11.77 17.51 -5.28
CA ALA A 114 13.03 17.12 -5.93
C ALA A 114 13.89 18.35 -6.23
N ARG A 115 13.30 19.40 -6.81
CA ARG A 115 13.98 20.67 -7.07
C ARG A 115 14.54 21.29 -5.80
N TYR A 116 13.75 21.35 -4.74
CA TYR A 116 14.17 21.95 -3.48
C TYR A 116 15.39 21.25 -2.87
N PHE A 117 15.43 19.92 -2.93
CA PHE A 117 16.56 19.16 -2.39
C PHE A 117 17.74 19.12 -3.38
N SER A 118 17.50 19.10 -4.69
CA SER A 118 18.57 18.97 -5.69
C SER A 118 19.32 20.27 -5.99
N THR A 119 18.89 21.43 -5.49
CA THR A 119 19.54 22.73 -5.80
C THR A 119 20.95 22.85 -5.24
N GLU A 120 21.21 22.23 -4.09
CA GLU A 120 22.46 22.31 -3.34
C GLU A 120 22.83 20.90 -2.88
N SER A 121 24.12 20.59 -2.86
CA SER A 121 24.58 19.33 -2.30
C SER A 121 24.35 19.29 -0.79
N LEU A 122 24.27 18.08 -0.22
CA LEU A 122 24.16 17.89 1.23
C LEU A 122 25.27 18.63 2.00
N ALA A 123 26.50 18.64 1.49
CA ALA A 123 27.63 19.30 2.13
C ALA A 123 27.45 20.82 2.19
N GLU A 124 27.10 21.46 1.07
CA GLU A 124 26.83 22.90 1.00
C GLU A 124 25.67 23.28 1.91
N ARG A 125 24.62 22.46 1.92
CA ARG A 125 23.45 22.69 2.76
C ARG A 125 23.77 22.62 4.25
N MET A 126 24.60 21.66 4.65
CA MET A 126 25.08 21.54 6.04
C MET A 126 25.88 22.76 6.49
N GLU A 127 26.64 23.37 5.58
CA GLU A 127 27.41 24.58 5.85
C GLU A 127 26.52 25.83 5.92
N GLN A 128 25.51 25.94 5.05
CA GLN A 128 24.65 27.12 4.97
C GLN A 128 23.50 27.14 6.00
N LYS A 129 22.80 26.02 6.19
CA LYS A 129 21.55 25.95 6.98
C LYS A 129 21.73 25.42 8.40
N SER A 130 22.95 25.02 8.78
CA SER A 130 23.28 24.25 10.00
C SER A 130 22.80 22.80 9.99
N GLY A 131 23.55 21.92 10.65
CA GLY A 131 23.21 20.50 10.75
C GLY A 131 21.85 20.21 11.39
N ARG A 132 21.38 21.08 12.30
CA ARG A 132 20.07 20.93 12.95
C ARG A 132 18.91 21.07 11.97
N VAL A 133 19.01 22.01 11.04
CA VAL A 133 18.00 22.19 9.99
C VAL A 133 18.05 21.04 9.01
N VAL A 134 19.24 20.56 8.64
CA VAL A 134 19.33 19.42 7.71
C VAL A 134 18.84 18.12 8.34
N LEU A 135 19.09 17.91 9.64
CA LEU A 135 18.49 16.79 10.37
C LEU A 135 16.96 16.92 10.42
N GLN A 136 16.44 18.12 10.62
CA GLN A 136 15.00 18.36 10.53
C GLN A 136 14.46 18.01 9.13
N GLU A 137 15.11 18.49 8.07
CA GLU A 137 14.78 18.16 6.68
C GLU A 137 14.90 16.67 6.36
N LEU A 138 15.73 15.94 7.09
CA LEU A 138 15.87 14.49 6.98
C LEU A 138 14.71 13.73 7.66
N GLY A 139 13.98 14.39 8.57
CA GLY A 139 12.83 13.85 9.29
C GLY A 139 13.02 13.78 10.81
N PHE A 140 13.93 14.53 11.42
CA PHE A 140 14.08 14.57 12.88
C PHE A 140 13.18 15.64 13.51
N GLY A 141 12.59 15.36 14.68
CA GLY A 141 11.91 16.38 15.48
C GLY A 141 10.55 16.86 14.98
N ASP A 142 10.02 16.35 13.87
CA ASP A 142 8.77 16.82 13.28
C ASP A 142 7.65 15.78 13.31
N ASP A 143 6.43 16.28 13.52
CA ASP A 143 5.24 15.51 13.17
C ASP A 143 5.11 15.39 11.64
N VAL A 144 4.43 14.33 11.21
CA VAL A 144 4.23 14.00 9.78
C VAL A 144 3.62 15.17 9.03
N TRP A 145 2.73 15.92 9.68
CA TRP A 145 2.00 17.00 9.04
C TRP A 145 2.93 18.17 8.70
N LEU A 146 3.76 18.66 9.63
CA LEU A 146 4.70 19.74 9.32
C LEU A 146 5.67 19.32 8.22
N PHE A 147 6.18 18.08 8.32
CA PHE A 147 7.11 17.53 7.36
C PHE A 147 6.53 17.53 5.94
N LEU A 148 5.37 16.91 5.74
CA LEU A 148 4.77 16.78 4.41
C LEU A 148 4.29 18.10 3.82
N ASN A 149 3.81 19.04 4.64
CA ASN A 149 3.18 20.26 4.14
C ASN A 149 4.17 21.43 3.95
N TYR A 150 5.25 21.49 4.74
CA TYR A 150 6.14 22.65 4.74
C TYR A 150 7.59 22.31 4.46
N ILE A 151 8.10 21.18 4.96
CA ILE A 151 9.52 20.84 4.84
C ILE A 151 9.79 20.16 3.50
N LEU A 152 9.05 19.08 3.21
CA LEU A 152 9.19 18.32 1.98
C LEU A 152 9.05 19.20 0.72
N PRO A 153 8.10 20.17 0.64
CA PRO A 153 7.98 21.06 -0.51
C PRO A 153 8.90 22.30 -0.45
N GLY A 154 9.75 22.45 0.57
CA GLY A 154 10.62 23.63 0.70
C GLY A 154 9.90 24.93 1.05
N LYS A 155 8.72 24.85 1.66
CA LYS A 155 7.86 26.01 2.00
C LYS A 155 8.06 26.54 3.42
N LEU A 156 8.88 25.87 4.23
CA LEU A 156 9.07 26.21 5.64
C LEU A 156 9.53 27.66 5.83
N ASP A 157 10.52 28.12 5.04
CA ASP A 157 11.05 29.48 5.16
C ASP A 157 9.97 30.55 4.86
N ALA A 158 9.15 30.32 3.84
CA ALA A 158 8.06 31.23 3.47
C ALA A 158 6.93 31.24 4.51
N ALA A 159 6.62 30.09 5.12
CA ALA A 159 5.56 29.95 6.12
C ALA A 159 6.01 30.25 7.56
N ARG A 160 7.31 30.45 7.79
CA ARG A 160 7.94 30.53 9.12
C ARG A 160 7.21 31.48 10.07
N ASN A 161 6.97 32.72 9.66
CA ASN A 161 6.31 33.72 10.50
C ASN A 161 4.88 33.31 10.89
N SER A 162 4.13 32.74 9.94
CA SER A 162 2.77 32.26 10.20
C SER A 162 2.77 31.07 11.17
N LEU A 163 3.71 30.14 11.01
CA LEU A 163 3.84 28.98 11.88
C LEU A 163 4.27 29.39 13.29
N ILE A 164 5.18 30.36 13.44
CA ILE A 164 5.56 30.89 14.75
C ILE A 164 4.34 31.47 15.48
N VAL A 165 3.50 32.25 14.78
CA VAL A 165 2.26 32.80 15.36
C VAL A 165 1.28 31.68 15.70
N GLN A 166 1.15 30.65 14.86
CA GLN A 166 0.27 29.52 15.13
C GLN A 166 0.70 28.73 16.37
N TRP A 167 2.01 28.55 16.56
CA TRP A 167 2.58 27.70 17.60
C TRP A 167 3.16 28.48 18.79
N HIS A 168 2.83 29.76 18.94
CA HIS A 168 3.44 30.65 19.94
C HIS A 168 3.33 30.16 21.40
N TYR A 169 2.33 29.35 21.74
CA TYR A 169 2.19 28.73 23.06
C TYR A 169 3.16 27.56 23.31
N TYR A 170 3.77 27.00 22.26
CA TYR A 170 4.71 25.89 22.32
C TYR A 170 6.12 26.37 21.99
N GLN A 171 6.82 26.92 22.98
CA GLN A 171 8.18 27.46 22.82
C GLN A 171 9.16 26.49 22.13
N GLY A 172 9.11 25.19 22.48
CA GLY A 172 9.95 24.18 21.83
C GLY A 172 9.68 24.06 20.32
N ARG A 173 8.41 24.18 19.89
CA ARG A 173 8.04 24.11 18.48
C ARG A 173 8.49 25.35 17.71
N VAL A 174 8.36 26.52 18.32
CA VAL A 174 8.87 27.78 17.75
C VAL A 174 10.39 27.71 17.56
N GLU A 175 11.10 27.17 18.55
CA GLU A 175 12.55 26.97 18.48
C GLU A 175 12.95 26.01 17.35
N GLU A 176 12.22 24.90 17.18
CA GLU A 176 12.43 23.96 16.06
C GLU A 176 12.18 24.61 14.70
N ILE A 177 11.13 25.42 14.56
CA ILE A 177 10.80 26.14 13.30
C ILE A 177 11.87 27.18 12.93
N LEU A 178 12.51 27.79 13.94
CA LEU A 178 13.53 28.81 13.75
C LEU A 178 14.90 28.20 13.45
N ASN A 179 15.29 27.19 14.23
CA ASN A 179 16.69 26.79 14.36
C ASN A 179 16.93 25.31 14.03
N GLY A 180 15.91 24.60 13.53
CA GLY A 180 16.00 23.17 13.24
C GLY A 180 15.80 22.28 14.45
N TRP A 181 15.99 20.97 14.27
CA TRP A 181 15.74 19.99 15.32
C TRP A 181 16.53 20.28 16.59
N ASN A 182 15.82 20.40 17.72
CA ASN A 182 16.39 20.76 19.00
C ASN A 182 16.47 19.57 19.95
N SER A 183 17.62 18.89 19.94
CA SER A 183 17.89 17.77 20.83
C SER A 183 19.33 17.76 21.33
N PRO A 184 19.60 17.29 22.56
CA PRO A 184 20.96 16.99 23.01
C PRO A 184 21.71 16.00 22.11
N GLN A 185 20.99 15.16 21.36
CA GLN A 185 21.60 14.22 20.41
C GLN A 185 21.85 14.83 19.02
N ALA A 186 21.49 16.09 18.77
CA ALA A 186 21.64 16.71 17.45
C ALA A 186 23.08 16.70 16.94
N GLN A 187 24.06 16.99 17.79
CA GLN A 187 25.47 16.98 17.40
C GLN A 187 25.98 15.57 17.07
N LEU A 188 25.51 14.55 17.81
CA LEU A 188 25.83 13.15 17.53
C LEU A 188 25.19 12.67 16.23
N ALA A 189 23.95 13.09 15.97
CA ALA A 189 23.25 12.76 14.72
C ALA A 189 23.91 13.44 13.52
N GLU A 190 24.30 14.71 13.64
CA GLU A 190 25.03 15.41 12.59
C GLU A 190 26.36 14.71 12.28
N GLN A 191 27.12 14.34 13.32
CA GLN A 191 28.35 13.60 13.15
C GLN A 191 28.11 12.23 12.50
N ALA A 192 27.08 11.50 12.92
CA ALA A 192 26.71 10.21 12.35
C ALA A 192 26.34 10.33 10.86
N LEU A 193 25.61 11.37 10.48
CA LEU A 193 25.26 11.65 9.09
C LEU A 193 26.50 11.98 8.25
N ARG A 194 27.40 12.83 8.76
CA ARG A 194 28.65 13.19 8.06
C ARG A 194 29.62 12.01 7.89
N SER A 195 29.68 11.13 8.89
CA SER A 195 30.58 9.97 8.91
C SER A 195 29.97 8.72 8.26
N GLY A 196 28.69 8.76 7.90
CA GLY A 196 27.99 7.59 7.36
C GLY A 196 27.70 6.49 8.38
N HIS A 197 27.62 6.81 9.67
CA HIS A 197 27.24 5.87 10.72
C HIS A 197 25.71 5.68 10.75
N ILE A 198 25.21 4.88 9.82
CA ILE A 198 23.77 4.65 9.55
C ILE A 198 23.02 4.14 10.78
N GLU A 199 23.55 3.11 11.46
CA GLU A 199 22.93 2.53 12.66
C GLU A 199 22.80 3.55 13.79
N ALA A 200 23.82 4.38 13.99
CA ALA A 200 23.77 5.42 15.00
C ALA A 200 22.66 6.43 14.67
N LEU A 201 22.58 6.87 13.41
CA LEU A 201 21.56 7.84 13.00
C LEU A 201 20.14 7.28 13.14
N ILE A 202 19.91 6.03 12.73
CA ILE A 202 18.60 5.38 12.85
C ILE A 202 18.21 5.19 14.31
N ASN A 203 19.14 4.76 15.18
CA ASN A 203 18.85 4.62 16.60
C ASN A 203 18.54 5.97 17.26
N ILE A 204 19.25 7.04 16.90
CA ILE A 204 18.95 8.38 17.42
C ILE A 204 17.56 8.82 16.94
N TRP A 205 17.24 8.61 15.67
CA TRP A 205 15.92 8.93 15.11
C TRP A 205 14.79 8.15 15.78
N GLU A 206 14.97 6.84 16.00
CA GLU A 206 13.99 5.99 16.70
C GLU A 206 13.76 6.46 18.14
N ASN A 207 14.82 6.85 18.85
CA ASN A 207 14.74 7.35 20.22
C ASN A 207 14.06 8.72 20.30
N ASP A 208 14.30 9.61 19.33
CA ASP A 208 13.63 10.91 19.22
C ASP A 208 12.12 10.76 18.95
N ASN A 209 11.77 9.84 18.04
CA ASN A 209 10.39 9.50 17.71
C ASN A 209 9.65 8.76 18.84
N PHE A 210 10.36 8.20 19.82
CA PHE A 210 9.78 7.55 20.99
C PHE A 210 9.37 8.57 22.09
N SER A 211 8.85 9.73 21.70
CA SER A 211 8.21 10.64 22.65
C SER A 211 6.77 10.20 22.90
N ARG A 212 6.39 9.99 24.17
CA ARG A 212 5.01 9.61 24.60
C ARG A 212 3.91 10.55 24.08
N TYR A 213 4.29 11.73 23.57
CA TYR A 213 3.39 12.79 23.12
C TYR A 213 3.27 12.92 21.59
N ARG A 214 4.07 12.19 20.80
CA ARG A 214 3.98 12.18 19.33
C ARG A 214 3.72 10.75 18.84
N PRO A 215 2.46 10.28 18.86
CA PRO A 215 2.11 8.95 18.34
C PRO A 215 2.23 8.87 16.80
N GLU A 216 2.29 10.01 16.11
CA GLU A 216 2.51 10.09 14.68
C GLU A 216 4.00 9.92 14.37
N LYS A 217 4.33 8.79 13.73
CA LYS A 217 5.69 8.40 13.35
C LYS A 217 6.26 9.43 12.37
N SER A 218 7.43 10.01 12.61
CA SER A 218 8.08 10.85 11.62
C SER A 218 8.37 10.08 10.31
N VAL A 219 8.71 10.82 9.25
CA VAL A 219 8.93 10.34 7.87
C VAL A 219 10.38 10.60 7.46
N TRP A 220 11.05 9.58 6.92
CA TRP A 220 12.38 9.74 6.32
C TRP A 220 12.30 10.41 4.94
N ASN A 221 13.15 11.42 4.72
CA ASN A 221 13.22 12.12 3.45
C ASN A 221 14.16 11.43 2.45
N LEU A 222 13.61 10.69 1.48
CA LEU A 222 14.41 9.99 0.47
C LEU A 222 15.01 10.94 -0.58
N TYR A 223 14.44 12.13 -0.81
CA TYR A 223 15.03 13.12 -1.72
C TYR A 223 16.41 13.60 -1.24
N LEU A 224 16.55 13.78 0.08
CA LEU A 224 17.81 14.17 0.70
C LEU A 224 18.77 12.98 0.78
N LEU A 225 18.27 11.78 1.13
CA LEU A 225 19.09 10.56 1.16
C LEU A 225 19.63 10.17 -0.22
N ALA A 226 18.94 10.52 -1.31
CA ALA A 226 19.42 10.29 -2.68
C ALA A 226 20.73 11.05 -3.01
N GLN A 227 21.11 12.06 -2.20
CA GLN A 227 22.35 12.83 -2.37
C GLN A 227 23.54 12.21 -1.65
N LEU A 228 23.32 11.22 -0.79
CA LEU A 228 24.39 10.53 -0.10
C LEU A 228 25.21 9.68 -1.08
N PRO A 229 26.45 9.30 -0.70
CA PRO A 229 27.19 8.28 -1.44
C PRO A 229 26.31 7.04 -1.67
N ARG A 230 26.32 6.51 -2.90
CA ARG A 230 25.41 5.46 -3.36
C ARG A 230 25.27 4.29 -2.38
N GLU A 231 26.38 3.75 -1.88
CA GLU A 231 26.37 2.64 -0.91
C GLU A 231 25.67 3.00 0.41
N MET A 232 25.86 4.22 0.89
CA MET A 232 25.24 4.73 2.10
C MET A 232 23.74 4.90 1.92
N ALA A 233 23.31 5.48 0.79
CA ALA A 233 21.90 5.65 0.45
C ALA A 233 21.16 4.30 0.39
N LEU A 234 21.75 3.30 -0.25
CA LEU A 234 21.19 1.95 -0.36
C LEU A 234 21.05 1.26 1.01
N THR A 235 22.05 1.45 1.88
CA THR A 235 22.02 0.87 3.22
C THR A 235 20.99 1.56 4.10
N PHE A 236 20.85 2.89 4.01
CA PHE A 236 19.75 3.63 4.66
C PHE A 236 18.38 3.11 4.19
N TRP A 237 18.21 2.96 2.88
CA TRP A 237 16.98 2.48 2.28
C TRP A 237 16.56 1.12 2.84
N LEU A 238 17.46 0.13 2.79
CA LEU A 238 17.22 -1.19 3.34
C LEU A 238 16.82 -1.12 4.82
N ARG A 239 17.55 -0.34 5.61
CA ARG A 239 17.34 -0.28 7.06
C ARG A 239 16.04 0.41 7.45
N ILE A 240 15.65 1.48 6.74
CA ILE A 240 14.36 2.15 6.89
C ILE A 240 13.20 1.18 6.65
N ILE A 241 13.32 0.36 5.61
CA ILE A 241 12.29 -0.63 5.25
C ILE A 241 12.23 -1.76 6.28
N GLU A 242 13.36 -2.34 6.68
CA GLU A 242 13.43 -3.41 7.69
C GLU A 242 12.73 -3.01 8.99
N LYS A 243 12.95 -1.76 9.42
CA LYS A 243 12.32 -1.19 10.62
C LYS A 243 10.87 -0.75 10.39
N LYS A 244 10.36 -0.82 9.15
CA LYS A 244 9.01 -0.44 8.72
C LYS A 244 8.68 1.02 8.97
N HIS A 245 9.69 1.89 8.88
CA HIS A 245 9.54 3.34 9.06
C HIS A 245 8.79 3.97 7.89
N LEU A 246 8.22 5.16 8.10
CA LEU A 246 7.61 5.94 7.02
C LEU A 246 8.73 6.65 6.23
N PHE A 247 8.50 6.86 4.94
CA PHE A 247 9.43 7.55 4.05
C PHE A 247 8.66 8.29 2.96
N ALA A 248 9.30 9.25 2.31
CA ALA A 248 8.75 10.01 1.18
C ALA A 248 9.83 10.31 0.14
N GLY A 249 9.47 10.20 -1.15
CA GLY A 249 10.37 10.48 -2.28
C GLY A 249 10.96 9.23 -2.93
N GLU A 250 10.28 8.11 -2.78
CA GLU A 250 10.70 6.79 -3.25
C GLU A 250 10.77 6.71 -4.78
N ASP A 251 9.89 7.40 -5.50
CA ASP A 251 9.94 7.52 -6.95
C ASP A 251 11.23 8.19 -7.44
N TYR A 252 11.58 9.33 -6.86
CA TYR A 252 12.82 10.04 -7.16
C TYR A 252 14.04 9.21 -6.75
N PHE A 253 14.03 8.65 -5.54
CA PHE A 253 15.14 7.84 -5.03
C PHE A 253 15.43 6.62 -5.92
N LEU A 254 14.39 5.90 -6.35
CA LEU A 254 14.50 4.77 -7.28
C LEU A 254 14.97 5.23 -8.66
N SER A 255 14.59 6.44 -9.12
CA SER A 255 15.10 6.99 -10.39
C SER A 255 16.60 7.26 -10.39
N ILE A 256 17.17 7.60 -9.23
CA ILE A 256 18.61 7.86 -9.08
C ILE A 256 19.38 6.56 -8.89
N LEU A 257 18.89 5.65 -8.05
CA LEU A 257 19.62 4.44 -7.68
C LEU A 257 19.37 3.26 -8.63
N GLY A 258 18.24 3.22 -9.32
CA GLY A 258 17.91 2.18 -10.28
C GLY A 258 17.84 0.79 -9.64
N LEU A 259 18.39 -0.21 -10.34
CA LEU A 259 18.34 -1.63 -9.94
C LEU A 259 19.02 -1.91 -8.59
N ASP A 260 19.98 -1.09 -8.18
CA ASP A 260 20.67 -1.30 -6.90
C ASP A 260 19.71 -1.20 -5.71
N ALA A 261 18.61 -0.43 -5.85
CA ALA A 261 17.59 -0.27 -4.82
C ALA A 261 16.52 -1.38 -4.83
N LEU A 262 16.56 -2.31 -5.81
CA LEU A 262 15.60 -3.39 -5.98
C LEU A 262 15.47 -4.31 -4.75
N PRO A 263 16.56 -4.72 -4.06
CA PRO A 263 16.43 -5.55 -2.85
C PRO A 263 15.57 -4.87 -1.78
N GLY A 264 15.74 -3.56 -1.60
CA GLY A 264 14.89 -2.78 -0.69
C GLY A 264 13.46 -2.64 -1.22
N LEU A 265 13.27 -2.42 -2.53
CA LEU A 265 11.94 -2.33 -3.12
C LEU A 265 11.13 -3.63 -2.93
N LEU A 266 11.75 -4.79 -3.13
CA LEU A 266 11.13 -6.10 -2.89
C LEU A 266 10.76 -6.29 -1.42
N LEU A 267 11.64 -5.87 -0.51
CA LEU A 267 11.35 -5.91 0.92
C LEU A 267 10.20 -4.96 1.29
N ALA A 268 10.16 -3.75 0.73
CA ALA A 268 9.10 -2.77 0.95
C ALA A 268 7.76 -3.31 0.47
N PHE A 269 7.73 -3.99 -0.67
CA PHE A 269 6.53 -4.64 -1.19
C PHE A 269 6.00 -5.74 -0.27
N SER A 270 6.90 -6.50 0.38
CA SER A 270 6.50 -7.50 1.38
C SER A 270 5.78 -6.88 2.59
N HIS A 271 6.08 -5.61 2.91
CA HIS A 271 5.50 -4.90 4.05
C HIS A 271 4.28 -4.06 3.67
N ARG A 272 4.29 -3.42 2.50
CA ARG A 272 3.26 -2.46 2.05
C ARG A 272 2.94 -2.65 0.56
N PRO A 273 2.33 -3.78 0.17
CA PRO A 273 2.16 -4.12 -1.23
C PRO A 273 1.33 -3.09 -2.01
N LYS A 274 0.34 -2.46 -1.36
CA LYS A 274 -0.50 -1.44 -2.02
C LYS A 274 0.24 -0.17 -2.38
N GLU A 275 1.16 0.28 -1.53
CA GLU A 275 1.95 1.50 -1.73
C GLU A 275 3.10 1.24 -2.72
N THR A 276 3.70 0.05 -2.66
CA THR A 276 4.90 -0.26 -3.44
C THR A 276 4.60 -0.87 -4.82
N PHE A 277 3.42 -1.47 -5.03
CA PHE A 277 3.08 -2.10 -6.32
C PHE A 277 3.24 -1.16 -7.53
N PRO A 278 2.79 0.11 -7.50
CA PRO A 278 2.97 1.02 -8.64
C PRO A 278 4.45 1.26 -9.00
N LEU A 279 5.36 1.22 -8.02
CA LEU A 279 6.78 1.47 -8.21
C LEU A 279 7.49 0.29 -8.87
N ILE A 280 7.04 -0.94 -8.60
CA ILE A 280 7.59 -2.16 -9.18
C ILE A 280 7.30 -2.24 -10.67
N LEU A 281 6.22 -1.64 -11.16
CA LEU A 281 5.87 -1.69 -12.60
C LEU A 281 6.93 -1.04 -13.51
N ASN A 282 7.85 -0.26 -12.95
CA ASN A 282 8.93 0.42 -13.66
C ASN A 282 10.26 -0.38 -13.69
N PHE A 283 10.29 -1.57 -13.07
CA PHE A 283 11.47 -2.43 -12.90
C PHE A 283 11.18 -3.90 -13.26
#